data_AF-A0A4R0ELY0-F1
#
_entry.id   AF-A0A4R0ELY0-F1
#
_cell.length_a   1.000
_cell.length_b   1.000
_cell.length_c   1.000
_cell.angle_alpha   90.00
_cell.angle_beta   90.00
_cell.angle_gamma   90.00
#
_symmetry.space_group_name_H-M   'P 1'
#
loop_
_entity.id
_entity.type
_entity.pdbx_description
1 polymer ?
#
loop_
_entity_poly.entity_id
_entity_poly.type
_entity_poly.pdbx_seq_one_letter_code
_entity_poly.pdbx_strand_id
1 'polypeptide(L)'
;MKNLWAFVFGGIFSVGLMLSGMSNPKKILDFLDLFGQWDPSLAFVMLGAIAVTFIPFQKAVHNHAPKTVYGDAIDLPKNNKIDSKLVTGSLIFGIGWGIAGICPAPSLTLIGLGYYQALYFIATMMIGMLIHRKLMGRNP
;
A
#
# COMPACT_ATOMS: atom_id res chain seq x y z
N MET A 1 -23.75 1.54 8.91
CA MET A 1 -23.26 2.66 8.08
C MET A 1 -21.76 2.57 7.75
N LYS A 2 -20.87 2.24 8.71
CA LYS A 2 -19.41 2.17 8.47
C LYS A 2 -19.02 1.31 7.25
N ASN A 3 -19.61 0.12 7.11
CA ASN A 3 -19.33 -0.79 5.98
C ASN A 3 -19.77 -0.23 4.62
N LEU A 4 -20.85 0.56 4.58
CA LEU A 4 -21.30 1.21 3.34
C LEU A 4 -20.28 2.26 2.89
N TRP A 5 -19.79 3.09 3.82
CA TRP A 5 -18.75 4.05 3.52
C TRP A 5 -17.42 3.39 3.16
N ALA A 6 -17.05 2.29 3.81
CA ALA A 6 -15.88 1.51 3.44
C ALA A 6 -15.97 0.98 2.00
N PHE A 7 -17.16 0.52 1.59
CA PHE A 7 -17.40 0.09 0.20
C PHE A 7 -17.31 1.26 -0.78
N VAL A 8 -17.92 2.41 -0.47
CA VAL A 8 -17.87 3.61 -1.32
C VAL A 8 -16.43 4.11 -1.50
N PHE A 9 -15.68 4.29 -0.41
CA PHE A 9 -14.30 4.75 -0.48
C PHE A 9 -13.37 3.72 -1.14
N GLY A 10 -13.59 2.43 -0.89
CA GLY A 10 -12.87 1.34 -1.58
C GLY A 10 -13.15 1.33 -3.08
N GLY A 11 -14.40 1.57 -3.50
CA GLY A 11 -14.77 1.72 -4.90
C GLY A 11 -14.10 2.93 -5.56
N ILE A 12 -14.14 4.09 -4.92
CA ILE A 12 -13.45 5.31 -5.40
C ILE A 12 -11.94 5.06 -5.54
N PHE A 13 -11.32 4.42 -4.54
CA PHE A 13 -9.91 4.07 -4.59
C PHE A 13 -9.58 3.11 -5.74
N SER A 14 -10.40 2.07 -5.94
CA SER A 14 -10.25 1.12 -7.06
C SER A 14 -10.35 1.81 -8.43
N VAL A 15 -11.34 2.69 -8.61
CA VAL A 15 -11.49 3.50 -9.83
C VAL A 15 -10.27 4.39 -10.03
N GLY A 16 -9.76 5.02 -8.96
CA GLY A 16 -8.53 5.81 -9.01
C GLY A 16 -7.31 5.00 -9.46
N LEU A 17 -7.15 3.75 -8.99
CA LEU A 17 -6.08 2.85 -9.42
C LEU A 17 -6.19 2.48 -10.91
N MET A 18 -7.41 2.27 -11.40
CA MET A 18 -7.66 2.01 -12.82
C MET A 18 -7.35 3.23 -13.69
N LEU A 19 -7.83 4.41 -13.30
CA LEU A 19 -7.63 5.66 -14.05
C LEU A 19 -6.17 6.10 -14.07
N SER A 20 -5.43 5.89 -12.97
CA SER A 20 -4.01 6.22 -12.88
C SER A 20 -3.10 5.24 -13.63
N GLY A 21 -3.62 4.08 -14.06
CA GLY A 21 -2.81 3.04 -14.69
C GLY A 21 -1.93 2.25 -13.73
N MET A 22 -2.06 2.44 -12.41
CA MET A 22 -1.33 1.68 -11.37
C MET A 22 -1.64 0.18 -11.40
N SER A 23 -2.77 -0.22 -12.00
CA SER A 23 -3.10 -1.62 -12.22
C SER A 23 -2.26 -2.29 -13.31
N ASN A 24 -1.46 -1.55 -14.08
CA ASN A 24 -0.57 -2.10 -15.10
C ASN A 24 0.85 -2.29 -14.53
N PRO A 25 1.35 -3.54 -14.41
CA PRO A 25 2.71 -3.78 -13.91
C PRO A 25 3.79 -3.08 -14.72
N LYS A 26 3.56 -2.90 -16.03
CA LYS A 26 4.50 -2.21 -16.90
C LYS A 26 4.72 -0.75 -16.47
N LYS A 27 3.66 -0.04 -16.08
CA LYS A 27 3.77 1.36 -15.59
C LYS A 27 4.62 1.45 -14.33
N ILE A 28 4.53 0.44 -13.47
CA ILE A 28 5.32 0.36 -12.24
C ILE A 28 6.79 0.10 -12.57
N LEU A 29 7.06 -0.86 -13.46
CA LEU A 29 8.44 -1.19 -13.87
C LEU A 29 9.09 -0.02 -14.62
N ASP A 30 8.38 0.59 -15.57
CA ASP A 30 8.86 1.76 -16.33
C ASP A 30 9.13 2.95 -15.38
N PHE A 31 8.42 3.09 -14.26
CA PHE A 31 8.72 4.09 -13.22
C PHE A 31 10.00 3.77 -12.43
N LEU A 32 10.34 2.49 -12.23
CA LEU A 32 11.56 2.08 -11.51
C LEU A 32 12.79 2.01 -12.42
N ASP A 33 12.59 1.89 -13.73
CA ASP A 33 13.65 1.81 -14.73
C ASP A 33 14.24 3.20 -15.06
N LEU A 34 14.99 3.75 -14.10
CA LEU A 34 15.65 5.06 -14.21
C LEU A 34 16.68 5.15 -15.35
N PHE A 35 17.20 4.02 -15.83
CA PHE A 35 18.25 3.96 -16.84
C PHE A 35 17.72 3.61 -18.24
N GLY A 36 16.45 3.23 -18.36
CA GLY A 36 15.81 2.85 -19.62
C GLY A 36 14.70 3.80 -20.04
N GLN A 37 13.51 3.25 -20.27
CA GLN A 37 12.33 4.01 -20.73
C GLN A 37 11.55 4.57 -19.54
N TRP A 38 12.18 5.47 -18.80
CA TRP A 38 11.63 5.98 -17.54
C TRP A 38 10.33 6.75 -17.72
N ASP A 39 9.26 6.32 -17.04
CA ASP A 39 7.94 6.98 -17.07
C ASP A 39 7.62 7.66 -15.72
N PRO A 40 7.66 9.00 -15.64
CA PRO A 40 7.42 9.75 -14.39
C PRO A 40 5.94 9.90 -14.02
N SER A 41 5.00 9.40 -14.84
CA SER A 41 3.55 9.57 -14.58
C SER A 41 3.11 9.05 -13.21
N LEU A 42 3.75 7.99 -12.71
CA LEU A 42 3.47 7.44 -11.38
C LEU A 42 3.86 8.40 -10.25
N ALA A 43 4.90 9.20 -10.44
CA ALA A 43 5.34 10.19 -9.44
C ALA A 43 4.25 11.25 -9.21
N PHE A 44 3.56 11.70 -10.25
CA PHE A 44 2.47 12.67 -10.13
C PHE A 44 1.31 12.12 -9.30
N VAL A 45 0.97 10.84 -9.51
CA VAL A 45 -0.08 10.15 -8.75
C VAL A 45 0.31 10.04 -7.29
N MET A 46 1.54 9.62 -7.00
CA MET A 46 2.05 9.49 -5.63
C MET A 46 2.14 10.85 -4.93
N LEU A 47 2.70 11.87 -5.57
CA LEU A 47 2.81 13.22 -5.02
C LEU A 47 1.43 13.84 -4.77
N GLY A 48 0.47 13.64 -5.67
CA GLY A 48 -0.91 14.06 -5.48
C GLY A 48 -1.56 13.38 -4.27
N ALA A 49 -1.39 12.07 -4.15
CA ALA A 49 -1.89 11.32 -2.99
C ALA A 49 -1.24 11.81 -1.67
N ILE A 50 0.07 12.04 -1.66
CA ILE A 50 0.79 12.59 -0.50
C ILE A 50 0.26 13.99 -0.15
N ALA A 51 0.14 14.88 -1.12
CA ALA A 51 -0.34 16.25 -0.87
C ALA A 51 -1.75 16.28 -0.26
N VAL A 52 -2.65 15.43 -0.76
CA VAL A 52 -4.03 15.33 -0.25
C VAL A 52 -4.07 14.70 1.15
N THR A 53 -3.24 13.69 1.41
CA THR A 53 -3.22 12.98 2.71
C THR A 53 -2.41 13.72 3.79
N PHE A 54 -1.52 14.62 3.40
CA PHE A 54 -0.63 15.33 4.32
C PHE A 54 -1.39 16.12 5.38
N ILE A 55 -2.36 16.94 4.99
CA ILE A 55 -3.13 17.80 5.92
C ILE A 55 -3.93 16.97 6.95
N PRO A 56 -4.79 16.00 6.56
CA PRO A 56 -5.55 15.23 7.54
C PRO A 56 -4.65 14.36 8.44
N PHE A 57 -3.57 13.80 7.91
CA PHE A 57 -2.63 13.02 8.69
C PHE A 57 -1.89 13.89 9.72
N GLN A 58 -1.41 15.07 9.30
CA GLN A 58 -0.73 16.01 10.20
C GLN A 58 -1.66 16.47 11.34
N LYS A 59 -2.93 16.74 11.03
CA LYS A 59 -3.95 17.06 12.04
C LYS A 59 -4.19 15.91 13.01
N ALA A 60 -4.21 14.67 12.52
CA ALA A 60 -4.37 13.49 13.37
C ALA A 60 -3.17 13.30 14.31
N VAL A 61 -1.95 13.51 13.82
CA VAL A 61 -0.71 13.38 14.61
C VAL A 61 -0.58 14.45 15.69
N HIS A 62 -1.02 15.68 15.43
CA HIS A 62 -0.94 16.78 16.41
C HIS A 62 -2.08 16.77 17.44
N ASN A 63 -3.13 15.99 17.23
CA ASN A 63 -4.22 15.85 18.18
C ASN A 63 -3.86 14.79 19.24
N HIS A 64 -4.02 15.13 20.52
CA HIS A 64 -3.74 14.19 21.63
C HIS A 64 -4.66 12.96 21.66
N ALA A 65 -5.86 13.07 21.10
CA ALA A 65 -6.83 11.97 21.01
C ALA A 65 -7.54 12.03 19.64
N PRO A 66 -6.88 11.59 18.55
CA PRO A 66 -7.48 11.63 17.23
C PRO A 66 -8.66 10.67 17.17
N LYS A 67 -9.81 11.17 16.71
CA LYS A 67 -11.05 10.39 16.57
C LYS A 67 -11.51 10.37 15.13
N THR A 68 -12.09 9.25 14.70
CA THR A 68 -12.79 9.15 13.42
C THR A 68 -14.06 10.00 13.45
N VAL A 69 -14.68 10.21 12.29
CA VAL A 69 -16.00 10.87 12.17
C VAL A 69 -17.08 10.14 13.00
N TYR A 70 -16.88 8.84 13.26
CA TYR A 70 -17.76 8.01 14.08
C TYR A 70 -17.37 7.97 15.57
N GLY A 71 -16.37 8.75 15.98
CA GLY A 71 -15.92 8.83 17.37
C GLY A 71 -14.96 7.72 17.81
N ASP A 72 -14.56 6.81 16.92
CA ASP A 72 -13.59 5.75 17.23
C ASP A 72 -12.19 6.34 17.38
N ALA A 73 -11.35 5.78 18.26
CA ALA A 73 -9.96 6.20 18.37
C ALA A 73 -9.18 5.84 17.09
N ILE A 74 -8.31 6.75 16.65
CA ILE A 74 -7.35 6.50 15.56
C ILE A 74 -6.04 6.04 16.20
N ASP A 75 -5.69 4.76 15.99
CA ASP A 75 -4.44 4.19 16.47
C ASP A 75 -3.28 4.60 15.54
N LEU A 76 -2.53 5.61 15.97
CA LEU A 76 -1.30 6.01 15.30
C LEU A 76 -0.11 5.18 15.81
N PRO A 77 0.83 4.80 14.93
CA PRO A 77 2.04 4.10 15.35
C PRO A 77 2.85 4.97 16.31
N LYS A 78 3.12 4.44 17.51
CA LYS A 78 3.91 5.13 18.55
C LYS A 78 5.41 4.87 18.42
N ASN A 79 5.80 3.83 17.68
CA ASN A 79 7.20 3.45 17.51
C ASN A 79 7.78 4.10 16.25
N ASN A 80 8.67 5.07 16.45
CA ASN A 80 9.41 5.74 15.39
C ASN A 80 10.87 5.26 15.28
N LYS A 81 11.23 4.18 15.97
CA LYS A 81 12.59 3.63 15.91
C LYS A 81 12.77 2.83 14.63
N ILE A 82 13.77 3.22 13.85
CA ILE A 82 14.24 2.43 12.71
C ILE A 82 15.11 1.31 13.29
N ASP A 83 14.59 0.09 13.31
CA ASP A 83 15.31 -1.10 13.77
C ASP A 83 15.79 -1.95 12.58
N SER A 84 16.74 -2.85 12.84
CA SER A 84 17.28 -3.72 11.78
C SER A 84 16.20 -4.62 11.16
N LYS A 85 15.16 -4.99 11.93
CA LYS A 85 14.03 -5.77 11.42
C LYS A 85 13.24 -4.99 10.37
N LEU A 86 12.96 -3.71 10.61
CA LEU A 86 12.28 -2.83 9.66
C LEU A 86 13.12 -2.64 8.40
N VAL A 87 14.43 -2.38 8.54
CA VAL A 87 15.33 -2.19 7.39
C VAL A 87 15.45 -3.46 6.54
N THR A 88 15.69 -4.61 7.17
CA THR A 88 15.79 -5.88 6.43
C THR A 88 14.45 -6.26 5.80
N GLY A 89 13.34 -6.06 6.52
CA GLY A 89 12.00 -6.33 6.01
C GLY A 89 11.62 -5.44 4.83
N SER A 90 11.91 -4.13 4.91
CA SER A 90 11.61 -3.18 3.84
C SER A 90 12.45 -3.43 2.59
N LEU A 91 13.72 -3.83 2.74
CA LEU A 91 14.56 -4.23 1.62
C LEU A 91 14.02 -5.49 0.92
N ILE A 92 13.72 -6.55 1.66
CA ILE A 92 13.19 -7.80 1.09
C ILE A 92 11.85 -7.54 0.38
N PHE A 93 10.96 -6.78 1.03
CA PHE A 93 9.68 -6.41 0.45
C PHE A 93 9.83 -5.55 -0.82
N GLY A 94 10.72 -4.55 -0.78
CA GLY A 94 11.00 -3.66 -1.90
C GLY A 94 11.60 -4.39 -3.10
N ILE A 95 12.54 -5.32 -2.87
CA ILE A 95 13.12 -6.17 -3.92
C ILE A 95 12.03 -7.03 -4.56
N GLY A 96 11.20 -7.71 -3.75
CA GLY A 96 10.11 -8.54 -4.25
C GLY A 96 9.09 -7.74 -5.07
N TRP A 97 8.74 -6.55 -4.57
CA TRP A 97 7.84 -5.64 -5.27
C TRP A 97 8.42 -5.13 -6.60
N GLY A 98 9.70 -4.74 -6.62
CA GLY A 98 10.39 -4.26 -7.82
C GLY A 98 10.52 -5.34 -8.89
N ILE A 99 10.77 -6.60 -8.51
CA ILE A 99 10.84 -7.72 -9.45
C ILE A 99 9.44 -8.08 -9.97
N ALA A 100 8.43 -8.09 -9.10
CA ALA A 100 7.07 -8.46 -9.50
C ALA A 100 6.38 -7.37 -10.31
N GLY A 101 6.75 -6.10 -10.13
CA GLY A 101 6.06 -4.95 -10.72
C GLY A 101 4.61 -4.81 -10.26
N ILE A 102 4.23 -5.45 -9.14
CA ILE A 102 2.84 -5.52 -8.66
C ILE A 102 2.82 -5.11 -7.19
N CYS A 103 1.99 -4.13 -6.83
CA CYS A 103 1.71 -3.80 -5.42
C CYS A 103 0.52 -4.59 -4.86
N PRO A 104 0.41 -4.70 -3.51
CA PRO A 104 -0.70 -5.38 -2.87
C PRO A 104 -2.07 -4.83 -3.28
N ALA A 105 -2.20 -3.51 -3.43
CA ALA A 105 -3.46 -2.88 -3.81
C ALA A 105 -3.86 -3.19 -5.28
N PRO A 106 -3.00 -2.96 -6.30
CA PRO A 106 -3.23 -3.43 -7.67
C PRO A 106 -3.47 -4.93 -7.80
N SER A 107 -2.88 -5.78 -6.94
CA SER A 107 -3.09 -7.22 -7.02
C SER A 107 -4.56 -7.61 -6.82
N LEU A 108 -5.28 -6.89 -5.95
CA LEU A 108 -6.71 -7.10 -5.72
C LEU A 108 -7.56 -6.59 -6.90
N THR A 109 -7.20 -5.45 -7.48
CA THR A 109 -7.92 -4.92 -8.66
C THR A 109 -7.69 -5.79 -9.90
N LEU A 110 -6.48 -6.31 -10.10
CA LEU A 110 -6.12 -7.20 -11.20
C LEU A 110 -6.97 -8.48 -11.23
N ILE A 111 -7.25 -9.08 -10.07
CA ILE A 111 -8.15 -10.25 -9.97
C ILE A 111 -9.56 -9.88 -10.45
N GLY A 112 -10.07 -8.72 -10.05
CA GLY A 112 -11.36 -8.21 -10.51
C GLY A 112 -11.41 -7.94 -12.03
N LEU A 113 -10.25 -7.66 -12.63
CA LEU A 113 -10.09 -7.47 -14.07
C LEU A 113 -9.84 -8.79 -14.84
N GLY A 114 -9.86 -9.95 -14.17
CA GLY A 114 -9.68 -11.26 -14.79
C GLY A 114 -8.22 -11.75 -14.90
N TYR A 115 -7.26 -11.00 -14.34
CA TYR A 115 -5.85 -11.41 -14.31
C TYR A 115 -5.57 -12.29 -13.09
N TYR A 116 -5.96 -13.57 -13.19
CA TYR A 116 -5.82 -14.54 -12.11
C TYR A 116 -4.37 -14.82 -11.70
N GLN A 117 -3.37 -14.41 -12.50
CA GLN A 117 -1.95 -14.51 -12.13
C GLN A 117 -1.64 -13.72 -10.84
N ALA A 118 -2.40 -12.68 -10.54
CA ALA A 118 -2.27 -11.93 -9.29
C ALA A 118 -2.55 -12.80 -8.04
N LEU A 119 -3.29 -13.91 -8.17
CA LEU A 119 -3.50 -14.86 -7.07
C LEU A 119 -2.19 -15.50 -6.60
N TYR A 120 -1.24 -15.78 -7.50
CA TYR A 120 0.06 -16.32 -7.11
C TYR A 120 0.82 -15.35 -6.22
N PHE A 121 0.79 -14.06 -6.56
CA PHE A 121 1.39 -13.00 -5.75
C PHE A 121 0.71 -12.88 -4.38
N ILE A 122 -0.62 -12.82 -4.34
CA ILE A 122 -1.36 -12.68 -3.08
C ILE A 122 -1.14 -13.91 -2.18
N ALA A 123 -1.21 -15.12 -2.73
CA ALA A 123 -1.03 -16.34 -1.96
C ALA A 123 0.37 -16.42 -1.34
N THR A 124 1.42 -16.14 -2.12
CA THR A 124 2.80 -16.15 -1.62
C THR A 124 3.06 -15.03 -0.61
N MET A 125 2.53 -13.82 -0.84
CA MET A 125 2.58 -12.72 0.12
C MET A 125 1.90 -13.10 1.44
N MET A 126 0.72 -13.71 1.38
CA MET A 126 -0.01 -14.19 2.55
C MET A 126 0.78 -15.24 3.33
N ILE A 127 1.37 -16.22 2.64
CA ILE A 127 2.23 -17.24 3.25
C ILE A 127 3.43 -16.58 3.95
N GLY A 128 4.11 -15.64 3.30
CA GLY A 128 5.23 -14.91 3.88
C GLY A 128 4.84 -14.15 5.15
N MET A 129 3.70 -13.45 5.14
CA MET A 129 3.17 -12.74 6.31
C MET A 129 2.82 -13.70 7.46
N LEU A 130 2.24 -14.86 7.16
CA LEU A 130 1.91 -15.87 8.16
C LEU A 130 3.17 -16.50 8.78
N ILE A 131 4.17 -16.79 7.97
CA ILE A 131 5.47 -17.30 8.42
C ILE A 131 6.14 -16.25 9.32
N HIS A 132 6.20 -14.99 8.88
CA HIS A 132 6.76 -13.90 9.67
C HIS A 132 6.02 -13.73 11.00
N ARG A 133 4.68 -13.75 10.99
CA ARG A 133 3.87 -13.66 12.21
C ARG A 133 4.14 -14.83 13.16
N LYS A 134 4.33 -16.05 12.66
CA LYS A 134 4.59 -17.23 13.49
C LYS A 134 6.00 -17.25 14.07
N LEU A 135 7.00 -16.80 13.31
CA LEU A 135 8.41 -16.82 13.72
C LEU A 135 8.80 -15.58 14.54
N MET A 136 8.36 -14.39 14.13
CA MET A 136 8.76 -13.11 14.73
C MET A 136 7.65 -12.40 15.49
N GLY A 137 6.37 -12.68 15.20
CA GLY A 137 5.21 -12.06 15.87
C GLY A 137 4.95 -12.57 17.30
N ARG A 138 5.99 -13.11 17.95
CA ARG A 138 5.95 -13.72 19.28
C ARG A 138 6.88 -13.01 20.28
N ASN A 139 7.15 -11.72 20.04
CA ASN A 139 7.65 -10.81 21.08
C ASN A 139 6.56 -9.77 21.39
N PRO A 140 6.03 -9.73 22.63
CA PRO A 140 5.25 -8.59 23.09
C PRO A 140 6.09 -7.30 23.09
#